data_AF-A0A7V9BKH1-F1
#
_entry.id   AF-A0A7V9BKH1-F1
#
_cell.length_a   1.000
_cell.length_b   1.000
_cell.length_c   1.000
_cell.angle_alpha   90.00
_cell.angle_beta   90.00
_cell.angle_gamma   90.00
#
_symmetry.space_group_name_H-M   'P 1'
#
loop_
_entity.id
_entity.type
_entity.pdbx_description
1 polymer ?
#
loop_
_entity_poly.entity_id
_entity_poly.type
_entity_poly.pdbx_seq_one_letter_code
_entity_poly.pdbx_strand_id
1 'polypeptide(L)' 'MTDISIKVPVNIEDEMKRSYMDYAMSVIIGRALPDVRDGLKPAHRRVLYGMRSMGLASNRA' A
#
# COMPACT_ATOMS: atom_id res chain seq x y z
N MET A 1 -7.13 -35.90 -11.64
CA MET A 1 -8.21 -36.14 -10.66
C MET A 1 -8.45 -34.80 -9.98
N THR A 2 -9.66 -34.26 -10.11
CA THR A 2 -10.02 -32.84 -9.94
C THR A 2 -9.58 -32.21 -8.61
N ASP A 3 -8.87 -31.08 -8.67
CA ASP A 3 -8.78 -30.11 -7.58
C ASP A 3 -10.19 -29.62 -7.25
N ILE A 4 -10.82 -30.26 -6.26
CA ILE A 4 -12.04 -29.74 -5.66
C ILE A 4 -11.59 -28.51 -4.86
N SER A 5 -11.60 -27.35 -5.51
CA SER A 5 -11.46 -26.08 -4.82
C SER A 5 -12.68 -25.92 -3.93
N ILE A 6 -12.56 -26.38 -2.67
CA ILE A 6 -13.60 -26.26 -1.65
C ILE A 6 -13.74 -24.76 -1.35
N LYS A 7 -14.62 -24.08 -2.09
CA LYS A 7 -15.01 -22.70 -1.79
C LYS A 7 -15.87 -22.76 -0.54
N VAL A 8 -15.28 -22.45 0.61
CA VAL A 8 -16.04 -22.26 1.85
C VAL A 8 -17.04 -21.14 1.58
N PRO A 9 -18.35 -21.37 1.75
CA PRO A 9 -19.34 -20.32 1.57
C PRO A 9 -19.08 -19.23 2.61
N VAL A 10 -18.86 -18.00 2.13
CA VAL A 10 -18.64 -16.82 2.98
C VAL A 10 -19.91 -15.97 2.95
N ASN A 11 -20.34 -15.51 4.12
CA ASN A 11 -21.43 -14.55 4.21
C ASN A 11 -21.00 -13.22 3.56
N ILE A 12 -21.79 -12.73 2.60
CA ILE A 12 -21.47 -11.52 1.83
C ILE A 12 -21.38 -10.29 2.73
N GLU A 13 -22.20 -10.20 3.78
CA GLU A 13 -22.21 -9.05 4.69
C GLU A 13 -20.89 -8.96 5.47
N ASP A 14 -20.41 -10.10 5.97
CA ASP A 14 -19.16 -10.20 6.72
C ASP A 14 -17.96 -9.93 5.82
N GLU A 15 -17.97 -10.47 4.59
CA GLU A 15 -16.90 -10.25 3.62
C GLU A 15 -16.80 -8.78 3.16
N MET A 16 -17.95 -8.11 2.99
CA MET A 16 -18.00 -6.69 2.65
C MET A 16 -17.47 -5.80 3.76
N LYS A 17 -17.87 -6.05 5.01
CA LYS A 17 -17.35 -5.32 6.18
C LYS A 17 -15.83 -5.50 6.28
N ARG A 18 -15.35 -6.73 6.16
CA ARG A 18 -13.92 -7.04 6.22
C ARG A 18 -13.13 -6.38 5.09
N SER A 19 -13.55 -6.57 3.84
CA SER A 19 -12.88 -6.00 2.67
C SER A 19 -12.84 -4.47 2.73
N TYR A 20 -13.92 -3.85 3.19
CA TYR A 20 -13.97 -2.40 3.36
C TYR A 20 -12.97 -1.93 4.41
N MET A 21 -12.93 -2.58 5.58
CA MET A 21 -12.01 -2.23 6.65
C MET A 21 -10.54 -2.44 6.24
N ASP A 22 -10.23 -3.55 5.59
CA ASP A 22 -8.89 -3.85 5.10
C ASP A 22 -8.43 -2.81 4.07
N TYR A 23 -9.30 -2.44 3.12
CA TYR A 23 -9.00 -1.39 2.16
C TYR A 23 -8.84 -0.03 2.84
N ALA A 24 -9.77 0.35 3.72
CA ALA A 24 -9.75 1.64 4.41
C ALA A 24 -8.46 1.80 5.25
N MET A 25 -8.07 0.78 6.02
CA MET A 25 -6.83 0.80 6.79
C MET A 25 -5.60 0.91 5.87
N SER A 26 -5.59 0.17 4.75
CA SER A 26 -4.50 0.26 3.76
C SER A 26 -4.36 1.67 3.16
N VAL A 27 -5.48 2.37 2.93
CA VAL A 27 -5.50 3.74 2.43
C VAL A 27 -4.91 4.68 3.49
N ILE A 28 -5.44 4.62 4.71
CA ILE A 28 -5.09 5.56 5.79
C ILE A 28 -3.60 5.48 6.10
N ILE A 29 -3.08 4.28 6.33
CA ILE A 29 -1.69 4.07 6.77
C ILE A 29 -0.71 4.10 5.59
N GLY A 30 -1.08 3.47 4.47
CA GLY A 30 -0.14 3.19 3.39
C GLY A 30 -0.11 4.22 2.26
N ARG A 31 -1.05 5.17 2.22
CA ARG A 31 -1.21 6.08 1.07
C ARG A 31 -1.59 7.52 1.44
N ALA A 32 -2.61 7.70 2.27
CA ALA A 32 -3.26 8.99 2.46
C ALA A 32 -2.52 9.90 3.44
N LEU A 33 -2.16 9.39 4.63
CA LEU A 33 -1.53 10.19 5.67
C LEU A 33 0.01 10.19 5.54
N PRO A 34 0.66 11.35 5.71
CA PRO A 34 2.11 11.45 5.79
C PRO A 34 2.64 10.95 7.15
N ASP A 35 3.90 10.54 7.19
CA ASP A 35 4.58 10.21 8.44
C ASP A 35 4.96 11.48 9.19
N VAL A 36 4.80 11.51 10.51
CA VAL A 36 5.08 12.70 11.35
C VAL A 36 6.57 13.07 11.39
N ARG A 37 7.45 12.10 11.16
CA ARG A 37 8.91 12.30 11.27
C ARG A 37 9.47 13.13 10.11
N ASP A 38 8.91 12.95 8.92
CA ASP A 38 9.42 13.56 7.69
C ASP A 38 8.36 14.37 6.92
N GLY A 39 7.08 14.24 7.26
CA GLY A 39 5.97 14.86 6.55
C GLY A 39 5.72 14.26 5.16
N LEU A 40 6.38 13.16 4.80
CA LEU A 40 6.34 12.60 3.44
C LEU A 40 5.33 11.45 3.34
N LYS A 41 4.56 11.48 2.24
CA LYS A 41 3.77 10.33 1.80
C LYS A 41 4.68 9.21 1.30
N PRO A 42 4.26 7.92 1.36
CA PRO A 42 5.06 6.80 0.89
C PRO A 42 5.53 6.91 -0.57
N ALA A 43 4.75 7.55 -1.44
CA ALA A 43 5.14 7.81 -2.84
C ALA A 43 6.37 8.71 -2.95
N HIS A 44 6.41 9.82 -2.20
CA HIS A 44 7.53 10.77 -2.23
C HIS A 44 8.82 10.11 -1.74
N ARG A 45 8.74 9.32 -0.66
CA ARG A 45 9.89 8.59 -0.12
C ARG A 45 10.51 7.65 -1.15
N ARG A 46 9.68 6.93 -1.92
CA ARG A 46 10.15 6.04 -3.01
C ARG A 46 10.81 6.81 -4.14
N VAL A 47 10.23 7.94 -4.55
CA VAL A 47 10.82 8.78 -5.61
C VAL A 47 12.19 9.31 -5.19
N LEU A 48 12.28 9.91 -3.99
CA LEU A 48 13.56 10.45 -3.49
C LEU A 48 14.62 9.36 -3.29
N TYR A 49 14.21 8.17 -2.82
CA TYR A 49 15.10 7.03 -2.71
C TYR A 49 15.60 6.56 -4.10
N GLY A 50 14.71 6.50 -5.10
CA GLY A 50 15.07 6.17 -6.48
C GLY A 50 16.05 7.18 -7.08
N MET A 51 15.77 8.48 -6.94
CA MET A 51 16.65 9.55 -7.39
C MET A 51 18.04 9.45 -6.77
N ARG A 52 18.11 9.17 -5.45
CA ARG A 52 19.38 8.95 -4.75
C ARG A 52 20.12 7.73 -5.29
N SER A 53 19.41 6.64 -5.55
CA SER A 53 19.98 5.39 -6.08
C SER A 53 20.54 5.56 -7.50
N MET A 54 19.89 6.39 -8.32
CA MET A 54 20.34 6.77 -9.67
C MET A 54 21.43 7.85 -9.67
N GLY A 55 21.73 8.44 -8.51
CA GLY A 55 22.74 9.49 -8.42
C GLY A 55 22.31 10.84 -9.00
N LEU A 56 21.02 11.15 -9.03
CA LEU A 56 20.46 12.41 -9.54
C LEU A 56 20.53 13.52 -8.48
N ALA A 57 21.75 13.87 -8.07
CA ALA A 57 21.98 14.99 -7.16
C ALA A 57 22.07 16.30 -7.95
N SER A 58 21.58 17.40 -7.37
CA SER A 58 21.54 18.72 -8.03
C SER A 58 22.92 19.26 -8.44
N ASN A 59 23.99 18.74 -7.83
CA ASN A 59 25.38 19.14 -8.08
C ASN A 59 26.17 18.13 -8.93
N ARG A 60 25.52 17.09 -9.47
CA ARG A 60 26.13 16.19 -10.44
C ARG A 60 25.78 16.66 -11.85
N ALA A 61 26.81 16.93 -12.63
CA ALA A 61 26.73 17.22 -14.07
C ALA A 61 26.58 15.93 -14.88
#